data_AF-A0AAD2FFC3-F1
#
_entry.id   AF-A0AAD2FFC3-F1
#
_cell.length_a   1.000
_cell.length_b   1.000
_cell.length_c   1.000
_cell.angle_alpha   90.00
_cell.angle_beta   90.00
_cell.angle_gamma   90.00
#
_symmetry.space_group_name_H-M   'P 1'
#
loop_
_entity.id
_entity.type
_entity.pdbx_description
1 polymer ?
#
loop_
_entity_poly.entity_id
_entity_poly.type
_entity_poly.pdbx_seq_one_letter_code
_entity_poly.pdbx_strand_id
1 'polypeptide(L)'
;MNKNESAQEATDNLAALIQDAKDFNTRPNVPVGNVNTQIGDDDVSAISFQSSRSIKDKIRIVQDSSASEAQIAQPADVKGGENNNKNLDELRQTVEDWKSSSKKQWKGIQDSTNAAIGTVKSKSQEIIDDKIKPGWKKIEGASKGLVDTKLKPLWEQSSGVARGVPGQTKAVILNVRDSSIQHYETHLSPKLGVFRAFHEKNSKYYLGKAPGVFETRDMTDMKYQLLEQVVLSIGMVLQCENPTSGIIIFLGLLIGSPGVAISALLSLVAALLFRRVYIPLIESKMWPIRAGANAFLAGAFMASLTGISNSNLILGILGKVIFCSILGPTCLFVHCQLFPPSSSTPPLLWSFNLLVAVMLLGLGLRYPEILTPLASSTSGDDDAEYLESFSIFSSTLCGISGIFAISNVWSGVFILFGVSLCSRLFLAYLLLATSITSLLAAAVGMETVNVNAGLAGSQAALTAVTCAYYFEPSKHLLLVGTLTLIWTCILEAAVATVFYRLTGQAITLTIGFCMAIFPLLLERADIENFGLHRIPEEDLSFPEVYNVPIKLDMDEDDFDLVLDVVDENGDEEGSNFATENTPLLV
;
A
#
# COMPACT_ATOMS: atom_id res chain seq x y z
N MET A 1 30.33 -11.57 57.97
CA MET A 1 31.00 -12.77 57.40
C MET A 1 30.57 -13.09 55.97
N ASN A 2 29.38 -12.70 55.47
CA ASN A 2 28.89 -13.10 54.12
C ASN A 2 29.17 -12.12 52.95
N LYS A 3 30.31 -11.42 52.91
CA LYS A 3 30.72 -10.68 51.69
C LYS A 3 31.90 -11.32 50.95
N ASN A 4 32.68 -12.15 51.63
CA ASN A 4 33.82 -12.81 51.01
C ASN A 4 33.43 -14.14 50.31
N GLU A 5 32.37 -14.81 50.77
CA GLU A 5 31.88 -16.04 50.13
C GLU A 5 31.28 -15.79 48.74
N SER A 6 30.53 -14.70 48.53
CA SER A 6 29.96 -14.40 47.20
C SER A 6 31.01 -13.94 46.19
N ALA A 7 32.12 -13.36 46.65
CA ALA A 7 33.24 -13.00 45.79
C ALA A 7 34.03 -14.25 45.38
N GLN A 8 34.23 -15.19 46.30
CA GLN A 8 34.91 -16.46 46.03
C GLN A 8 34.09 -17.30 45.03
N GLU A 9 32.78 -17.42 45.23
CA GLU A 9 31.88 -18.15 44.34
C GLU A 9 31.84 -17.56 42.91
N ALA A 10 31.87 -16.22 42.78
CA ALA A 10 31.96 -15.56 41.47
C ALA A 10 33.31 -15.82 40.77
N THR A 11 34.39 -15.96 41.55
CA THR A 11 35.73 -16.23 41.03
C THR A 11 35.85 -17.69 40.57
N ASP A 12 35.28 -18.62 41.32
CA ASP A 12 35.28 -20.05 41.02
C ASP A 12 34.40 -20.35 39.78
N ASN A 13 33.25 -19.68 39.64
CA ASN A 13 32.39 -19.78 38.46
C ASN A 13 33.07 -19.23 37.19
N LEU A 14 33.85 -18.15 37.31
CA LEU A 14 34.61 -17.61 36.18
C LEU A 14 35.77 -18.53 35.77
N ALA A 15 36.44 -19.18 36.74
CA ALA A 15 37.48 -20.16 36.47
C ALA A 15 36.94 -21.40 35.75
N ALA A 16 35.74 -21.88 36.13
CA ALA A 16 35.08 -22.99 35.46
C ALA A 16 34.72 -22.68 34.00
N LEU A 17 34.20 -21.49 33.72
CA LEU A 17 33.88 -21.02 32.36
C LEU A 17 35.12 -20.91 31.46
N ILE A 18 36.24 -20.42 32.01
CA ILE A 18 37.50 -20.32 31.28
C ILE A 18 38.07 -21.71 30.97
N GLN A 19 37.87 -22.69 31.86
CA GLN A 19 38.32 -24.05 31.64
C GLN A 19 37.49 -24.75 30.56
N ASP A 20 36.16 -24.58 30.59
CA ASP A 20 35.24 -25.16 29.59
C ASP A 20 35.50 -24.60 28.17
N ALA A 21 35.86 -23.31 28.07
CA ALA A 21 36.27 -22.68 26.82
C ALA A 21 37.62 -23.20 26.28
N LYS A 22 38.54 -23.61 27.17
CA LYS A 22 39.80 -24.26 26.76
C LYS A 22 39.57 -25.68 26.28
N ASP A 23 38.63 -26.40 26.90
CA ASP A 23 38.31 -27.78 26.56
C ASP A 23 37.49 -27.86 25.25
N PHE A 24 36.75 -26.82 24.88
CA PHE A 24 36.06 -26.72 23.59
C PHE A 24 37.03 -26.67 22.40
N ASN A 25 38.21 -26.06 22.57
CA ASN A 25 39.22 -25.91 21.51
C ASN A 25 40.12 -27.14 21.30
N THR A 26 39.93 -28.22 22.08
CA THR A 26 40.75 -29.44 21.99
C THR A 26 39.99 -30.66 21.48
N ARG A 27 38.72 -30.52 21.08
CA ARG A 27 37.95 -31.64 20.52
C ARG A 27 38.40 -31.96 19.07
N PRO A 28 38.75 -33.21 18.75
CA PRO A 28 39.14 -33.60 17.41
C PRO A 28 37.94 -33.60 16.45
N ASN A 29 38.14 -33.06 15.25
CA ASN A 29 37.17 -33.04 14.15
C ASN A 29 36.70 -34.46 13.79
N VAL A 30 35.38 -34.66 13.85
CA VAL A 30 34.70 -35.85 13.29
C VAL A 30 34.57 -35.67 11.78
N PRO A 31 34.93 -36.67 10.95
CA PRO A 31 34.96 -36.52 9.50
C PRO A 31 33.54 -36.59 8.90
N VAL A 32 33.21 -35.60 8.07
CA VAL A 32 32.02 -35.61 7.21
C VAL A 32 32.31 -36.47 5.97
N GLY A 33 31.43 -37.44 5.72
CA GLY A 33 31.56 -38.41 4.64
C GLY A 33 31.42 -37.79 3.25
N ASN A 34 32.33 -38.21 2.37
CA ASN A 34 32.32 -38.02 0.92
C ASN A 34 31.06 -38.62 0.27
N VAL A 35 30.40 -37.85 -0.59
CA VAL A 35 29.72 -38.38 -1.77
C VAL A 35 30.31 -37.70 -3.00
N ASN A 36 31.10 -38.48 -3.73
CA ASN A 36 31.61 -38.19 -5.06
C ASN A 36 30.48 -38.25 -6.09
N THR A 37 30.42 -37.25 -6.97
CA THR A 37 30.14 -37.47 -8.40
C THR A 37 30.91 -36.44 -9.21
N GLN A 38 31.98 -36.90 -9.86
CA GLN A 38 32.70 -36.24 -10.94
C GLN A 38 31.90 -36.35 -12.24
N ILE A 39 31.66 -35.23 -12.93
CA ILE A 39 31.72 -35.00 -14.39
C ILE A 39 31.85 -33.46 -14.49
N GLY A 40 32.91 -32.81 -14.95
CA GLY A 40 33.76 -32.99 -16.13
C GLY A 40 33.82 -31.61 -16.79
N ASP A 41 34.94 -30.90 -16.64
CA ASP A 41 35.21 -29.63 -17.33
C ASP A 41 35.38 -29.89 -18.84
N ASP A 42 34.72 -29.08 -19.67
CA ASP A 42 35.29 -28.50 -20.89
C ASP A 42 34.33 -27.44 -21.50
N ASP A 43 34.95 -26.42 -22.11
CA ASP A 43 34.44 -25.39 -23.02
C ASP A 43 33.83 -24.07 -22.50
N VAL A 44 34.74 -23.09 -22.52
CA VAL A 44 34.52 -21.66 -22.75
C VAL A 44 34.02 -21.41 -24.18
N SER A 45 32.84 -20.80 -24.36
CA SER A 45 32.63 -19.61 -25.23
C SER A 45 31.14 -19.25 -25.41
N ALA A 46 30.94 -17.95 -25.66
CA ALA A 46 29.69 -17.19 -25.82
C ALA A 46 28.56 -17.83 -26.65
N ILE A 47 27.30 -17.48 -26.31
CA ILE A 47 26.29 -16.88 -27.21
C ILE A 47 25.05 -16.43 -26.41
N SER A 48 24.48 -15.35 -26.92
CA SER A 48 23.32 -14.55 -26.54
C SER A 48 21.93 -15.21 -26.65
N PHE A 49 20.98 -14.57 -25.93
CA PHE A 49 19.57 -14.29 -26.28
C PHE A 49 18.43 -15.31 -26.00
N GLN A 50 17.42 -14.79 -25.29
CA GLN A 50 15.97 -15.08 -25.34
C GLN A 50 15.44 -16.51 -25.13
N SER A 51 14.54 -16.68 -24.16
CA SER A 51 13.11 -16.82 -24.50
C SER A 51 12.19 -16.62 -23.31
N SER A 52 11.15 -15.84 -23.56
CA SER A 52 9.93 -15.72 -22.78
C SER A 52 9.29 -17.08 -22.56
N ARG A 53 8.92 -17.40 -21.31
CA ARG A 53 8.10 -18.59 -21.04
C ARG A 53 6.75 -18.46 -21.76
N SER A 54 6.41 -19.50 -22.52
CA SER A 54 5.19 -19.60 -23.31
C SER A 54 3.96 -19.67 -22.41
N ILE A 55 2.85 -19.06 -22.85
CA ILE A 55 1.52 -19.14 -22.23
C ILE A 55 1.06 -20.60 -22.04
N LYS A 56 1.60 -21.56 -22.81
CA LYS A 56 1.35 -22.99 -22.61
C LYS A 56 1.81 -23.52 -21.24
N ASP A 57 2.89 -23.00 -20.68
CA ASP A 57 3.43 -23.49 -19.40
C ASP A 57 2.62 -22.96 -18.21
N LYS A 58 1.98 -21.79 -18.36
CA LYS A 58 1.06 -21.23 -17.35
C LYS A 58 -0.30 -21.93 -17.32
N ILE A 59 -0.70 -22.62 -18.38
CA ILE A 59 -1.97 -23.37 -18.44
C ILE A 59 -1.83 -24.75 -17.76
N ARG A 60 -0.63 -25.33 -17.74
CA ARG A 60 -0.37 -26.65 -17.14
C ARG A 60 -0.46 -26.63 -15.61
N ILE A 61 -0.03 -25.53 -14.97
CA ILE A 61 -0.07 -25.35 -13.51
C ILE A 61 -1.52 -25.25 -12.98
N VAL A 62 -2.48 -24.81 -13.81
CA VAL A 62 -3.91 -24.74 -13.45
C VAL A 62 -4.63 -26.09 -13.61
N GLN A 63 -4.05 -27.04 -14.36
CA GLN A 63 -4.64 -28.38 -14.52
C GLN A 63 -4.19 -29.35 -13.42
N ASP A 64 -2.99 -29.18 -12.86
CA ASP A 64 -2.48 -30.06 -11.81
C ASP A 64 -3.04 -29.70 -10.41
N SER A 65 -3.53 -28.47 -10.20
CA SER A 65 -4.18 -28.07 -8.94
C SER A 65 -5.56 -28.70 -8.74
N SER A 66 -6.26 -29.08 -9.82
CA SER A 66 -7.58 -29.75 -9.73
C SER A 66 -7.51 -31.23 -9.34
N ALA A 67 -6.32 -31.82 -9.24
CA ALA A 67 -6.15 -33.22 -8.86
C ALA A 67 -5.98 -33.44 -7.34
N SER A 68 -5.77 -32.40 -6.52
CA SER A 68 -5.51 -32.55 -5.08
C SER A 68 -6.70 -32.24 -4.14
N GLU A 69 -7.86 -31.81 -4.66
CA GLU A 69 -9.04 -31.48 -3.83
C GLU A 69 -9.91 -32.71 -3.45
N ALA A 70 -9.46 -33.94 -3.74
CA ALA A 70 -10.19 -35.15 -3.41
C ALA A 70 -9.78 -35.74 -2.05
N GLN A 71 -9.81 -34.96 -0.96
CA GLN A 71 -9.74 -35.51 0.42
C GLN A 71 -10.03 -34.45 1.50
N ILE A 72 -11.29 -34.02 1.67
CA ILE A 72 -11.73 -33.36 2.93
C ILE A 72 -13.09 -33.94 3.36
N ALA A 73 -13.13 -34.37 4.63
CA ALA A 73 -14.19 -35.12 5.27
C ALA A 73 -15.52 -34.35 5.44
N GLN A 74 -16.63 -35.09 5.35
CA GLN A 74 -18.01 -34.62 5.53
C GLN A 74 -18.31 -34.29 7.02
N PRO A 75 -18.94 -33.14 7.34
CA PRO A 75 -19.57 -32.92 8.63
C PRO A 75 -21.05 -33.33 8.63
N ALA A 76 -21.49 -33.75 9.81
CA ALA A 76 -22.76 -34.44 10.09
C ALA A 76 -24.04 -33.63 9.83
N ASP A 77 -25.10 -34.38 9.54
CA ASP A 77 -26.48 -34.00 9.24
C ASP A 77 -27.05 -32.85 10.09
N VAL A 78 -27.25 -31.69 9.46
CA VAL A 78 -28.18 -30.65 9.92
C VAL A 78 -29.37 -30.63 8.95
N LYS A 79 -30.49 -31.23 9.38
CA LYS A 79 -31.76 -31.25 8.65
C LYS A 79 -32.40 -29.86 8.69
N GLY A 80 -32.07 -29.03 7.71
CA GLY A 80 -32.71 -27.72 7.50
C GLY A 80 -32.27 -26.93 6.25
N GLY A 81 -31.59 -27.56 5.29
CA GLY A 81 -30.79 -26.84 4.29
C GLY A 81 -31.15 -27.01 2.81
N GLU A 82 -32.28 -27.64 2.45
CA GLU A 82 -32.58 -27.94 1.03
C GLU A 82 -32.71 -26.68 0.15
N ASN A 83 -33.27 -25.58 0.67
CA ASN A 83 -33.45 -24.35 -0.12
C ASN A 83 -32.18 -23.49 -0.24
N ASN A 84 -31.26 -23.54 0.73
CA ASN A 84 -30.03 -22.74 0.68
C ASN A 84 -28.96 -23.36 -0.22
N ASN A 85 -28.89 -24.70 -0.26
CA ASN A 85 -27.96 -25.39 -1.16
C ASN A 85 -28.36 -25.19 -2.63
N LYS A 86 -29.67 -25.20 -2.92
CA LYS A 86 -30.16 -24.94 -4.28
C LYS A 86 -29.76 -23.56 -4.81
N ASN A 87 -29.87 -22.51 -3.99
CA ASN A 87 -29.44 -21.16 -4.37
C ASN A 87 -27.92 -21.04 -4.56
N LEU A 88 -27.13 -21.80 -3.80
CA LEU A 88 -25.68 -21.80 -3.91
C LEU A 88 -25.21 -22.54 -5.18
N ASP A 89 -25.86 -23.65 -5.53
CA ASP A 89 -25.59 -24.43 -6.73
C ASP A 89 -26.01 -23.66 -7.99
N GLU A 90 -27.15 -22.96 -7.96
CA GLU A 90 -27.57 -22.05 -9.05
C GLU A 90 -26.57 -20.88 -9.23
N LEU A 91 -26.02 -20.33 -8.14
CA LEU A 91 -24.99 -19.30 -8.20
C LEU A 91 -23.68 -19.84 -8.80
N ARG A 92 -23.23 -21.03 -8.37
CA ARG A 92 -22.02 -21.69 -8.90
C ARG A 92 -22.17 -21.97 -10.39
N GLN A 93 -23.31 -22.51 -10.81
CA GLN A 93 -23.59 -22.76 -12.21
C GLN A 93 -23.56 -21.47 -13.04
N THR A 94 -24.17 -20.39 -12.52
CA THR A 94 -24.15 -19.07 -13.18
C THR A 94 -22.73 -18.52 -13.35
N VAL A 95 -21.85 -18.71 -12.35
CA VAL A 95 -20.46 -18.28 -12.40
C VAL A 95 -19.65 -19.09 -13.43
N GLU A 96 -19.86 -20.41 -13.50
CA GLU A 96 -19.18 -21.26 -14.48
C GLU A 96 -19.69 -21.01 -15.93
N ASP A 97 -20.98 -20.76 -16.09
CA ASP A 97 -21.56 -20.36 -17.37
C ASP A 97 -21.01 -18.99 -17.83
N TRP A 98 -20.85 -18.04 -16.91
CA TRP A 98 -20.22 -16.75 -17.20
C TRP A 98 -18.74 -16.88 -17.58
N LYS A 99 -17.99 -17.71 -16.85
CA LYS A 99 -16.56 -17.97 -17.10
C LYS A 99 -16.35 -18.65 -18.45
N SER A 100 -17.19 -19.63 -18.80
CA SER A 100 -17.13 -20.33 -20.08
C SER A 100 -17.53 -19.43 -21.26
N SER A 101 -18.57 -18.60 -21.10
CA SER A 101 -19.00 -17.61 -22.10
C SER A 101 -17.92 -16.54 -22.33
N SER A 102 -17.36 -15.99 -21.26
CA SER A 102 -16.27 -15.00 -21.35
C SER A 102 -15.04 -15.60 -22.02
N LYS A 103 -14.63 -16.81 -21.65
CA LYS A 103 -13.49 -17.51 -22.28
C LYS A 103 -13.72 -17.74 -23.78
N LYS A 104 -14.94 -18.05 -24.20
CA LYS A 104 -15.31 -18.23 -25.61
C LYS A 104 -15.25 -16.90 -26.38
N GLN A 105 -15.73 -15.80 -25.80
CA GLN A 105 -15.66 -14.47 -26.41
C GLN A 105 -14.21 -13.99 -26.57
N TRP A 106 -13.39 -14.10 -25.52
CA TRP A 106 -11.98 -13.73 -25.56
C TRP A 106 -11.18 -14.54 -26.59
N LYS A 107 -11.46 -15.85 -26.70
CA LYS A 107 -10.85 -16.68 -27.73
C LYS A 107 -11.25 -16.23 -29.15
N GLY A 108 -12.52 -15.88 -29.37
CA GLY A 108 -12.98 -15.34 -30.65
C GLY A 108 -12.30 -14.02 -31.04
N ILE A 109 -12.09 -13.12 -30.07
CA ILE A 109 -11.34 -11.86 -30.28
C ILE A 109 -9.89 -12.16 -30.61
N GLN A 110 -9.25 -13.06 -29.87
CA GLN A 110 -7.87 -13.47 -30.11
C GLN A 110 -7.68 -14.09 -31.50
N ASP A 111 -8.57 -15.00 -31.90
CA ASP A 111 -8.53 -15.67 -33.21
C ASP A 111 -8.73 -14.67 -34.37
N SER A 112 -9.68 -13.74 -34.23
CA SER A 112 -9.91 -12.66 -35.20
C SER A 112 -8.72 -11.71 -35.32
N THR A 113 -8.12 -11.33 -34.18
CA THR A 113 -6.94 -10.45 -34.14
C THR A 113 -5.73 -11.12 -34.79
N ASN A 114 -5.51 -12.42 -34.50
CA ASN A 114 -4.42 -13.18 -35.11
C ASN A 114 -4.61 -13.36 -36.62
N ALA A 115 -5.84 -13.56 -37.09
CA ALA A 115 -6.15 -13.62 -38.52
C ALA A 115 -5.89 -12.28 -39.23
N ALA A 116 -6.24 -11.16 -38.59
CA ALA A 116 -5.96 -9.82 -39.10
C ALA A 116 -4.44 -9.55 -39.18
N ILE A 117 -3.69 -9.89 -38.12
CA ILE A 117 -2.22 -9.78 -38.08
C ILE A 117 -1.59 -10.64 -39.18
N GLY A 118 -2.06 -11.88 -39.36
CA GLY A 118 -1.58 -12.77 -40.42
C GLY A 118 -1.78 -12.18 -41.83
N THR A 119 -2.94 -11.58 -42.08
CA THR A 119 -3.26 -10.94 -43.37
C THR A 119 -2.40 -9.70 -43.62
N VAL A 120 -2.17 -8.88 -42.58
CA VAL A 120 -1.27 -7.73 -42.67
C VAL A 120 0.16 -8.19 -42.95
N LYS A 121 0.64 -9.23 -42.27
CA LYS A 121 1.99 -9.78 -42.45
C LYS A 121 2.20 -10.36 -43.85
N SER A 122 1.22 -11.07 -44.41
CA SER A 122 1.34 -11.61 -45.77
C SER A 122 1.37 -10.51 -46.82
N LYS A 123 0.48 -9.51 -46.72
CA LYS A 123 0.46 -8.36 -47.64
C LYS A 123 1.70 -7.48 -47.51
N SER A 124 2.21 -7.27 -46.29
CA SER A 124 3.45 -6.52 -46.10
C SER A 124 4.63 -7.25 -46.74
N GLN A 125 4.68 -8.58 -46.64
CA GLN A 125 5.75 -9.38 -47.22
C GLN A 125 5.68 -9.37 -48.76
N GLU A 126 4.48 -9.48 -49.33
CA GLU A 126 4.22 -9.33 -50.77
C GLU A 126 4.69 -7.96 -51.30
N ILE A 127 4.38 -6.87 -50.60
CA ILE A 127 4.83 -5.52 -50.97
C ILE A 127 6.36 -5.40 -50.88
N ILE A 128 6.97 -5.97 -49.84
CA ILE A 128 8.42 -5.95 -49.66
C ILE A 128 9.11 -6.70 -50.80
N ASP A 129 8.61 -7.87 -51.16
CA ASP A 129 9.25 -8.74 -52.14
C ASP A 129 9.00 -8.28 -53.59
N ASP A 130 7.80 -7.83 -53.93
CA ASP A 130 7.45 -7.46 -55.31
C ASP A 130 7.76 -6.00 -55.66
N LYS A 131 7.68 -5.09 -54.69
CA LYS A 131 7.83 -3.65 -54.98
C LYS A 131 9.11 -3.04 -54.42
N ILE A 132 9.54 -3.46 -53.23
CA ILE A 132 10.63 -2.81 -52.52
C ILE A 132 11.99 -3.45 -52.88
N LYS A 133 12.11 -4.78 -52.85
CA LYS A 133 13.35 -5.50 -53.21
C LYS A 133 13.88 -5.21 -54.62
N PRO A 134 13.04 -5.15 -55.68
CA PRO A 134 13.52 -4.83 -57.03
C PRO A 134 13.98 -3.38 -57.17
N GLY A 135 13.38 -2.47 -56.38
CA GLY A 135 13.80 -1.07 -56.27
C GLY A 135 15.16 -0.95 -55.57
N TRP A 136 15.35 -1.68 -54.48
CA TRP A 136 16.59 -1.61 -53.66
C TRP A 136 17.84 -2.04 -54.43
N LYS A 137 17.76 -3.05 -55.31
CA LYS A 137 18.86 -3.44 -56.21
C LYS A 137 19.26 -2.36 -57.23
N LYS A 138 18.42 -1.34 -57.46
CA LYS A 138 18.69 -0.22 -58.37
C LYS A 138 19.22 1.04 -57.65
N ILE A 139 19.25 1.08 -56.32
CA ILE A 139 19.45 2.31 -55.52
C ILE A 139 20.82 2.33 -54.79
N GLU A 140 21.79 1.51 -55.18
CA GLU A 140 23.15 1.56 -54.62
C GLU A 140 23.99 2.76 -55.15
N GLY A 141 23.39 3.94 -55.38
CA GLY A 141 24.13 5.05 -56.01
C GLY A 141 23.60 6.50 -55.94
N ALA A 142 22.44 6.82 -55.37
CA ALA A 142 22.06 8.25 -55.25
C ALA A 142 21.00 8.51 -54.18
N SER A 143 21.29 9.46 -53.29
CA SER A 143 20.48 9.88 -52.16
C SER A 143 19.54 11.05 -52.48
N LYS A 144 18.57 11.24 -51.57
CA LYS A 144 17.62 12.35 -51.41
C LYS A 144 16.46 12.54 -52.40
N GLY A 145 16.60 12.23 -53.70
CA GLY A 145 15.48 12.39 -54.66
C GLY A 145 14.38 11.31 -54.58
N LEU A 146 14.62 10.22 -53.85
CA LEU A 146 13.84 8.98 -53.94
C LEU A 146 12.72 8.86 -52.90
N VAL A 147 12.80 9.61 -51.79
CA VAL A 147 11.83 9.57 -50.70
C VAL A 147 10.50 10.20 -51.13
N ASP A 148 10.57 11.36 -51.78
CA ASP A 148 9.38 12.13 -52.13
C ASP A 148 8.65 11.61 -53.37
N THR A 149 9.37 11.04 -54.34
CA THR A 149 8.75 10.61 -55.62
C THR A 149 8.31 9.15 -55.66
N LYS A 150 8.82 8.27 -54.78
CA LYS A 150 8.50 6.82 -54.82
C LYS A 150 8.03 6.22 -53.50
N LEU A 151 8.53 6.69 -52.35
CA LEU A 151 8.14 6.15 -51.04
C LEU A 151 6.82 6.74 -50.53
N LYS A 152 6.58 8.04 -50.74
CA LYS A 152 5.32 8.72 -50.37
C LYS A 152 4.06 8.09 -50.98
N PRO A 153 3.98 7.79 -52.29
CA PRO A 153 2.81 7.12 -52.86
C PRO A 153 2.66 5.65 -52.42
N LEU A 154 3.76 4.95 -52.07
CA LEU A 154 3.69 3.60 -51.49
C LEU A 154 3.19 3.62 -50.03
N TRP A 155 3.56 4.64 -49.27
CA TRP A 155 3.06 4.89 -47.92
C TRP A 155 1.55 5.20 -47.93
N GLU A 156 1.10 6.05 -48.85
CA GLU A 156 -0.33 6.34 -49.07
C GLU A 156 -1.12 5.12 -49.56
N GLN A 157 -0.51 4.25 -50.37
CA GLN A 157 -1.13 2.98 -50.79
C GLN A 157 -1.20 1.97 -49.63
N SER A 158 -0.24 1.98 -48.70
CA SER A 158 -0.25 1.16 -47.48
C SER A 158 -1.22 1.68 -46.40
N SER A 159 -1.41 3.00 -46.31
CA SER A 159 -2.41 3.63 -45.43
C SER A 159 -3.84 3.39 -45.92
N GLY A 160 -4.02 3.14 -47.23
CA GLY A 160 -5.28 2.61 -47.79
C GLY A 160 -5.62 1.18 -47.31
N VAL A 161 -4.62 0.34 -47.02
CA VAL A 161 -4.82 -0.99 -46.41
C VAL A 161 -5.11 -0.88 -44.90
N ALA A 162 -4.53 0.11 -44.22
CA ALA A 162 -4.84 0.44 -42.82
C ALA A 162 -6.27 1.02 -42.66
N ARG A 163 -6.78 1.77 -43.65
CA ARG A 163 -8.20 2.18 -43.77
C ARG A 163 -9.16 1.01 -44.05
N GLY A 164 -8.63 -0.16 -44.36
CA GLY A 164 -9.36 -1.41 -44.57
C GLY A 164 -9.48 -2.31 -43.34
N VAL A 165 -9.25 -1.80 -42.11
CA VAL A 165 -9.74 -2.49 -40.91
C VAL A 165 -11.27 -2.29 -40.89
N PRO A 166 -12.06 -3.25 -41.40
CA PRO A 166 -13.32 -2.97 -42.04
C PRO A 166 -14.44 -2.87 -41.01
N GLY A 167 -15.60 -2.35 -41.42
CA GLY A 167 -16.82 -2.26 -40.60
C GLY A 167 -17.23 -3.54 -39.84
N GLN A 168 -16.64 -4.70 -40.14
CA GLN A 168 -16.75 -5.92 -39.33
C GLN A 168 -16.11 -5.81 -37.93
N THR A 169 -14.92 -5.21 -37.78
CA THR A 169 -14.30 -5.03 -36.45
C THR A 169 -15.12 -4.03 -35.63
N LYS A 170 -15.61 -2.95 -36.27
CA LYS A 170 -16.52 -1.98 -35.67
C LYS A 170 -17.85 -2.65 -35.26
N ALA A 171 -18.42 -3.51 -36.12
CA ALA A 171 -19.64 -4.26 -35.80
C ALA A 171 -19.44 -5.27 -34.65
N VAL A 172 -18.28 -5.92 -34.56
CA VAL A 172 -17.96 -6.82 -33.43
C VAL A 172 -17.78 -6.04 -32.13
N ILE A 173 -17.07 -4.90 -32.14
CA ILE A 173 -16.92 -4.03 -30.97
C ILE A 173 -18.29 -3.50 -30.51
N LEU A 174 -19.12 -3.03 -31.44
CA LEU A 174 -20.47 -2.57 -31.13
C LEU A 174 -21.34 -3.71 -30.59
N ASN A 175 -21.27 -4.91 -31.14
CA ASN A 175 -22.04 -6.05 -30.64
C ASN A 175 -21.57 -6.51 -29.25
N VAL A 176 -20.26 -6.48 -28.96
CA VAL A 176 -19.72 -6.76 -27.62
C VAL A 176 -20.14 -5.68 -26.62
N ARG A 177 -20.10 -4.41 -27.04
CA ARG A 177 -20.58 -3.27 -26.24
C ARG A 177 -22.07 -3.43 -25.93
N ASP A 178 -22.90 -3.66 -26.95
CA ASP A 178 -24.35 -3.75 -26.82
C ASP A 178 -24.76 -5.01 -26.04
N SER A 179 -24.06 -6.15 -26.22
CA SER A 179 -24.25 -7.35 -25.40
C SER A 179 -23.84 -7.13 -23.93
N SER A 180 -22.79 -6.34 -23.69
CA SER A 180 -22.33 -5.99 -22.35
C SER A 180 -23.28 -5.00 -21.67
N ILE A 181 -23.83 -4.03 -22.42
CA ILE A 181 -24.89 -3.12 -21.96
C ILE A 181 -26.15 -3.92 -21.63
N GLN A 182 -26.57 -4.82 -22.51
CA GLN A 182 -27.74 -5.66 -22.27
C GLN A 182 -27.54 -6.56 -21.04
N HIS A 183 -26.38 -7.20 -20.89
CA HIS A 183 -26.04 -7.99 -19.71
C HIS A 183 -26.00 -7.14 -18.42
N TYR A 184 -25.48 -5.92 -18.52
CA TYR A 184 -25.51 -4.95 -17.44
C TYR A 184 -26.94 -4.61 -17.06
N GLU A 185 -27.80 -4.26 -18.01
CA GLU A 185 -29.19 -3.88 -17.77
C GLU A 185 -30.06 -5.02 -17.25
N THR A 186 -29.89 -6.24 -17.76
CA THR A 186 -30.73 -7.38 -17.37
C THR A 186 -30.30 -8.05 -16.07
N HIS A 187 -28.99 -8.06 -15.75
CA HIS A 187 -28.49 -8.86 -14.62
C HIS A 187 -27.77 -8.04 -13.55
N LEU A 188 -27.05 -6.97 -13.91
CA LEU A 188 -26.33 -6.16 -12.94
C LEU A 188 -27.17 -4.99 -12.42
N SER A 189 -27.89 -4.27 -13.28
CA SER A 189 -28.67 -3.08 -12.94
C SER A 189 -29.71 -3.33 -11.85
N PRO A 190 -30.49 -4.44 -11.85
CA PRO A 190 -31.41 -4.73 -10.76
C PRO A 190 -30.69 -5.00 -9.43
N LYS A 191 -29.56 -5.74 -9.48
CA LYS A 191 -28.74 -6.03 -8.30
C LYS A 191 -28.03 -4.79 -7.76
N LEU A 192 -27.57 -3.92 -8.66
CA LEU A 192 -27.02 -2.60 -8.37
C LEU A 192 -28.09 -1.66 -7.80
N GLY A 193 -29.35 -1.80 -8.21
CA GLY A 193 -30.47 -1.08 -7.61
C GLY A 193 -30.68 -1.44 -6.14
N VAL A 194 -30.66 -2.74 -5.80
CA VAL A 194 -30.72 -3.22 -4.40
C VAL A 194 -29.51 -2.74 -3.61
N PHE A 195 -28.31 -2.87 -4.18
CA PHE A 195 -27.08 -2.40 -3.54
C PHE A 195 -27.07 -0.89 -3.34
N ARG A 196 -27.52 -0.10 -4.33
CA ARG A 196 -27.64 1.36 -4.26
C ARG A 196 -28.65 1.75 -3.20
N ALA A 197 -29.82 1.12 -3.15
CA ALA A 197 -30.81 1.40 -2.11
C ALA A 197 -30.29 1.07 -0.71
N PHE A 198 -29.60 -0.07 -0.56
CA PHE A 198 -28.92 -0.42 0.69
C PHE A 198 -27.83 0.60 1.03
N HIS A 199 -27.03 1.01 0.05
CA HIS A 199 -25.93 1.94 0.21
C HIS A 199 -26.42 3.33 0.59
N GLU A 200 -27.39 3.91 -0.12
CA GLU A 200 -28.02 5.19 0.21
C GLU A 200 -28.61 5.18 1.62
N LYS A 201 -29.24 4.08 2.02
CA LYS A 201 -29.83 3.94 3.36
C LYS A 201 -28.79 3.81 4.48
N ASN A 202 -27.68 3.13 4.23
CA ASN A 202 -26.75 2.72 5.28
C ASN A 202 -25.37 3.41 5.23
N SER A 203 -25.06 4.15 4.17
CA SER A 203 -23.76 4.81 3.96
C SER A 203 -23.34 5.67 5.14
N LYS A 204 -24.28 6.36 5.79
CA LYS A 204 -24.03 7.19 6.98
C LYS A 204 -23.41 6.44 8.17
N TYR A 205 -23.44 5.10 8.19
CA TYR A 205 -22.87 4.26 9.24
C TYR A 205 -21.46 3.75 8.93
N TYR A 206 -20.97 3.89 7.69
CA TYR A 206 -19.66 3.33 7.34
C TYR A 206 -18.83 4.20 6.39
N LEU A 207 -19.43 5.09 5.60
CA LEU A 207 -18.70 5.97 4.67
C LEU A 207 -18.34 7.32 5.28
N GLY A 208 -17.22 7.89 4.84
CA GLY A 208 -16.80 9.24 5.22
C GLY A 208 -16.55 9.33 6.72
N LYS A 209 -17.19 10.27 7.43
CA LYS A 209 -17.07 10.40 8.90
C LYS A 209 -17.96 9.42 9.67
N ALA A 210 -18.86 8.73 8.96
CA ALA A 210 -19.84 7.79 9.50
C ALA A 210 -20.59 8.29 10.78
N PRO A 211 -21.19 9.50 10.77
CA PRO A 211 -21.84 10.07 11.96
C PRO A 211 -23.00 9.22 12.49
N GLY A 212 -23.60 8.38 11.63
CA GLY A 212 -24.70 7.49 12.00
C GLY A 212 -24.36 6.47 13.08
N VAL A 213 -23.09 6.11 13.28
CA VAL A 213 -22.68 5.04 14.23
C VAL A 213 -23.06 5.38 15.67
N PHE A 214 -22.94 6.65 16.06
CA PHE A 214 -23.26 7.13 17.41
C PHE A 214 -24.47 8.07 17.45
N GLU A 215 -25.14 8.32 16.31
CA GLU A 215 -26.27 9.27 16.18
C GLU A 215 -27.43 9.00 17.16
N THR A 216 -27.72 7.73 17.46
CA THR A 216 -28.81 7.34 18.36
C THR A 216 -28.36 7.13 19.82
N ARG A 217 -27.08 7.36 20.12
CA ARG A 217 -26.51 7.13 21.45
C ARG A 217 -26.46 8.43 22.23
N ASP A 218 -26.71 8.31 23.53
CA ASP A 218 -26.54 9.43 24.44
C ASP A 218 -25.04 9.67 24.64
N MET A 219 -24.52 10.66 23.92
CA MET A 219 -23.12 11.07 24.02
C MET A 219 -22.80 11.77 25.33
N THR A 220 -23.74 11.90 26.29
CA THR A 220 -23.42 12.26 27.68
C THR A 220 -22.97 11.06 28.51
N ASP A 221 -23.31 9.83 28.10
CA ASP A 221 -22.82 8.62 28.76
C ASP A 221 -21.34 8.41 28.43
N MET A 222 -20.54 8.35 29.49
CA MET A 222 -19.09 8.15 29.46
C MET A 222 -18.69 6.94 28.62
N LYS A 223 -19.48 5.86 28.62
CA LYS A 223 -19.13 4.63 27.91
C LYS A 223 -19.12 4.84 26.40
N TYR A 224 -20.11 5.57 25.86
CA TYR A 224 -20.19 5.84 24.43
C TYR A 224 -19.17 6.90 24.00
N GLN A 225 -18.91 7.93 24.83
CA GLN A 225 -17.82 8.87 24.57
C GLN A 225 -16.46 8.19 24.51
N LEU A 226 -16.16 7.31 25.48
CA LEU A 226 -14.91 6.58 25.53
C LEU A 226 -14.80 5.64 24.34
N LEU A 227 -15.87 4.91 24.00
CA LEU A 227 -15.88 4.02 22.85
C LEU A 227 -15.65 4.77 21.54
N GLU A 228 -16.34 5.90 21.32
CA GLU A 228 -16.14 6.78 20.16
C GLU A 228 -14.69 7.25 20.06
N GLN A 229 -14.13 7.78 21.16
CA GLN A 229 -12.75 8.26 21.20
C GLN A 229 -11.75 7.13 20.92
N VAL A 230 -11.97 5.92 21.46
CA VAL A 230 -11.10 4.77 21.22
C VAL A 230 -11.09 4.40 19.73
N VAL A 231 -12.27 4.18 19.12
CA VAL A 231 -12.31 3.75 17.71
C VAL A 231 -11.83 4.84 16.75
N LEU A 232 -12.14 6.11 17.03
CA LEU A 232 -11.62 7.22 16.24
C LEU A 232 -10.11 7.38 16.39
N SER A 233 -9.55 7.16 17.59
CA SER A 233 -8.09 7.26 17.82
C SER A 233 -7.32 6.23 16.98
N ILE A 234 -7.88 5.03 16.82
CA ILE A 234 -7.28 3.97 16.00
C ILE A 234 -7.25 4.39 14.53
N GLY A 235 -8.38 4.89 14.00
CA GLY A 235 -8.44 5.40 12.62
C GLY A 235 -7.57 6.64 12.40
N MET A 236 -7.44 7.51 13.41
CA MET A 236 -6.71 8.76 13.34
C MET A 236 -5.20 8.58 13.14
N VAL A 237 -4.64 7.40 13.39
CA VAL A 237 -3.26 7.06 13.00
C VAL A 237 -3.04 7.29 11.49
N LEU A 238 -4.07 7.02 10.67
CA LEU A 238 -4.09 7.22 9.22
C LEU A 238 -4.95 8.43 8.81
N GLN A 239 -5.17 9.38 9.72
CA GLN A 239 -6.08 10.52 9.53
C GLN A 239 -7.54 10.12 9.17
N CYS A 240 -7.93 8.87 9.48
CA CYS A 240 -9.27 8.37 9.21
C CYS A 240 -10.20 8.68 10.38
N GLU A 241 -10.93 9.80 10.29
CA GLU A 241 -11.96 10.18 11.28
C GLU A 241 -13.25 9.37 11.06
N ASN A 242 -13.17 8.03 11.14
CA ASN A 242 -14.29 7.12 10.92
C ASN A 242 -14.27 5.96 11.94
N PRO A 243 -15.32 5.80 12.77
CA PRO A 243 -15.36 4.77 13.80
C PRO A 243 -15.38 3.35 13.23
N THR A 244 -16.06 3.13 12.11
CA THR A 244 -16.12 1.83 11.41
C THR A 244 -14.76 1.46 10.84
N SER A 245 -14.05 2.42 10.25
CA SER A 245 -12.67 2.23 9.80
C SER A 245 -11.74 1.86 10.97
N GLY A 246 -11.86 2.55 12.11
CA GLY A 246 -11.10 2.21 13.32
C GLY A 246 -11.31 0.78 13.82
N ILE A 247 -12.57 0.29 13.81
CA ILE A 247 -12.91 -1.08 14.18
C ILE A 247 -12.27 -2.09 13.21
N ILE A 248 -12.40 -1.86 11.90
CA ILE A 248 -11.87 -2.75 10.87
C ILE A 248 -10.33 -2.80 10.92
N ILE A 249 -9.69 -1.64 11.08
CA ILE A 249 -8.24 -1.53 11.27
C ILE A 249 -7.84 -2.37 12.48
N PHE A 250 -8.52 -2.19 13.63
CA PHE A 250 -8.21 -2.95 14.84
C PHE A 250 -8.36 -4.47 14.67
N LEU A 251 -9.41 -4.93 13.99
CA LEU A 251 -9.57 -6.35 13.64
C LEU A 251 -8.42 -6.86 12.77
N GLY A 252 -7.98 -6.06 11.79
CA GLY A 252 -6.80 -6.35 10.98
C GLY A 252 -5.53 -6.52 11.82
N LEU A 253 -5.33 -5.67 12.82
CA LEU A 253 -4.18 -5.76 13.74
C LEU A 253 -4.26 -7.01 14.63
N LEU A 254 -5.46 -7.37 15.11
CA LEU A 254 -5.67 -8.62 15.86
C LEU A 254 -5.34 -9.86 15.02
N ILE A 255 -5.62 -9.84 13.71
CA ILE A 255 -5.29 -10.94 12.80
C ILE A 255 -3.77 -11.05 12.63
N GLY A 256 -3.05 -9.93 12.50
CA GLY A 256 -1.60 -9.96 12.28
C GLY A 256 -0.81 -10.26 13.54
N SER A 257 -1.11 -9.57 14.65
CA SER A 257 -0.46 -9.82 15.94
C SER A 257 -1.39 -9.42 17.10
N PRO A 258 -2.13 -10.38 17.68
CA PRO A 258 -3.05 -10.12 18.79
C PRO A 258 -2.35 -9.43 19.97
N GLY A 259 -1.12 -9.84 20.29
CA GLY A 259 -0.36 -9.27 21.41
C GLY A 259 -0.05 -7.78 21.21
N VAL A 260 0.42 -7.40 20.02
CA VAL A 260 0.71 -6.00 19.68
C VAL A 260 -0.58 -5.17 19.67
N ALA A 261 -1.66 -5.69 19.07
CA ALA A 261 -2.95 -5.01 19.03
C ALA A 261 -3.55 -4.77 20.42
N ILE A 262 -3.50 -5.76 21.31
CA ILE A 262 -3.99 -5.63 22.70
C ILE A 262 -3.14 -4.63 23.48
N SER A 263 -1.81 -4.67 23.35
CA SER A 263 -0.92 -3.70 23.97
C SER A 263 -1.18 -2.27 23.51
N ALA A 264 -1.40 -2.08 22.20
CA ALA A 264 -1.77 -0.79 21.61
C ALA A 264 -3.10 -0.27 22.18
N LEU A 265 -4.13 -1.13 22.22
CA LEU A 265 -5.44 -0.78 22.76
C LEU A 265 -5.36 -0.44 24.26
N LEU A 266 -4.59 -1.21 25.03
CA LEU A 266 -4.43 -0.97 26.47
C LEU A 266 -3.76 0.38 26.74
N SER A 267 -2.73 0.73 25.97
CA SER A 267 -2.06 2.02 26.07
C SER A 267 -3.01 3.18 25.72
N LEU A 268 -3.77 3.04 24.63
CA LEU A 268 -4.81 4.00 24.24
C LEU A 268 -5.89 4.20 25.32
N VAL A 269 -6.48 3.11 25.83
CA VAL A 269 -7.54 3.17 26.83
C VAL A 269 -7.02 3.77 28.13
N ALA A 270 -5.81 3.39 28.57
CA ALA A 270 -5.18 3.96 29.76
C ALA A 270 -4.94 5.48 29.62
N ALA A 271 -4.50 5.94 28.43
CA ALA A 271 -4.35 7.36 28.15
C ALA A 271 -5.69 8.11 28.26
N LEU A 272 -6.75 7.61 27.61
CA LEU A 272 -8.06 8.27 27.62
C LEU A 272 -8.72 8.28 29.01
N LEU A 273 -8.58 7.20 29.78
CA LEU A 273 -9.03 7.16 31.18
C LEU A 273 -8.24 8.13 32.06
N PHE A 274 -6.92 8.20 31.90
CA PHE A 274 -6.08 9.14 32.63
C PHE A 274 -6.43 10.58 32.29
N ARG A 275 -6.60 10.91 31.01
CA ARG A 275 -7.11 12.23 30.58
C ARG A 275 -8.39 12.57 31.32
N ARG A 276 -9.34 11.64 31.40
CA ARG A 276 -10.64 11.91 31.99
C ARG A 276 -10.55 12.26 33.47
N VAL A 277 -9.65 11.60 34.21
CA VAL A 277 -9.45 11.81 35.64
C VAL A 277 -8.67 13.10 35.91
N TYR A 278 -7.60 13.37 35.15
CA TYR A 278 -6.63 14.42 35.48
C TYR A 278 -6.70 15.67 34.60
N ILE A 279 -7.36 15.60 33.44
CA ILE A 279 -7.47 16.69 32.47
C ILE A 279 -8.90 16.82 31.92
N PRO A 280 -9.93 16.98 32.78
CA PRO A 280 -11.34 16.93 32.35
C PRO A 280 -11.85 18.19 31.61
N LEU A 281 -11.11 19.30 31.63
CA LEU A 281 -11.59 20.63 31.23
C LEU A 281 -11.28 21.02 29.77
N ILE A 282 -10.89 20.06 28.92
CA ILE A 282 -10.58 20.34 27.52
C ILE A 282 -11.82 20.14 26.65
N GLU A 283 -12.34 21.23 26.10
CA GLU A 283 -13.54 21.25 25.24
C GLU A 283 -13.29 20.79 23.79
N SER A 284 -12.05 20.47 23.41
CA SER A 284 -11.74 19.95 22.07
C SER A 284 -12.13 18.48 21.90
N LYS A 285 -12.93 18.19 20.86
CA LYS A 285 -13.27 16.81 20.44
C LYS A 285 -12.07 16.10 19.80
N MET A 286 -11.29 16.80 18.98
CA MET A 286 -10.23 16.22 18.15
C MET A 286 -8.92 15.99 18.90
N TRP A 287 -8.56 16.91 19.80
CA TRP A 287 -7.34 16.80 20.60
C TRP A 287 -7.16 15.44 21.31
N PRO A 288 -8.14 14.90 22.06
CA PRO A 288 -7.97 13.61 22.73
C PRO A 288 -7.89 12.42 21.76
N ILE A 289 -8.51 12.52 20.59
CA ILE A 289 -8.45 11.49 19.56
C ILE A 289 -7.03 11.42 19.00
N ARG A 290 -6.40 12.58 18.72
CA ARG A 290 -4.99 12.65 18.28
C ARG A 290 -4.01 12.20 19.36
N ALA A 291 -4.25 12.57 20.62
CA ALA A 291 -3.47 12.10 21.76
C ALA A 291 -3.60 10.58 21.93
N GLY A 292 -4.81 10.04 21.76
CA GLY A 292 -5.09 8.61 21.76
C GLY A 292 -4.36 7.87 20.64
N ALA A 293 -4.36 8.39 19.41
CA ALA A 293 -3.64 7.80 18.29
C ALA A 293 -2.13 7.66 18.57
N ASN A 294 -1.53 8.67 19.20
CA ASN A 294 -0.13 8.63 19.64
C ASN A 294 0.08 7.55 20.72
N ALA A 295 -0.78 7.50 21.74
CA ALA A 295 -0.70 6.47 22.79
C ALA A 295 -0.88 5.05 22.22
N PHE A 296 -1.78 4.89 21.25
CA PHE A 296 -2.00 3.62 20.56
C PHE A 296 -0.72 3.10 19.88
N LEU A 297 -0.05 3.96 19.09
CA LEU A 297 1.22 3.61 18.46
C LEU A 297 2.35 3.38 19.47
N ALA A 298 2.38 4.13 20.58
CA ALA A 298 3.35 3.90 21.64
C ALA A 298 3.25 2.47 22.19
N GLY A 299 2.03 2.02 22.49
CA GLY A 299 1.78 0.64 22.90
C GLY A 299 2.15 -0.39 21.82
N ALA A 300 1.79 -0.13 20.56
CA ALA A 300 2.09 -1.04 19.44
C ALA A 300 3.60 -1.24 19.24
N PHE A 301 4.34 -0.14 19.07
CA PHE A 301 5.79 -0.19 18.82
C PHE A 301 6.56 -0.73 20.01
N MET A 302 6.23 -0.34 21.25
CA MET A 302 6.89 -0.92 22.41
C MET A 302 6.65 -2.43 22.52
N ALA A 303 5.45 -2.91 22.21
CA ALA A 303 5.15 -4.34 22.24
C ALA A 303 5.84 -5.13 21.12
N SER A 304 6.08 -4.50 19.97
CA SER A 304 6.70 -5.11 18.78
C SER A 304 8.24 -5.08 18.85
N LEU A 305 8.82 -4.00 19.38
CA LEU A 305 10.27 -3.78 19.45
C LEU A 305 10.92 -4.32 20.73
N THR A 306 10.13 -4.74 21.71
CA THR A 306 10.67 -5.32 22.94
C THR A 306 10.33 -6.80 23.05
N GLY A 307 11.36 -7.63 23.17
CA GLY A 307 11.28 -9.07 23.43
C GLY A 307 10.87 -9.39 24.86
N ILE A 308 9.97 -8.61 25.48
CA ILE A 308 9.46 -8.83 26.84
C ILE A 308 8.57 -10.09 26.85
N SER A 309 9.13 -11.26 26.61
CA SER A 309 8.61 -12.59 26.94
C SER A 309 9.57 -13.65 26.41
N ASN A 310 9.93 -14.64 27.25
CA ASN A 310 9.91 -16.07 26.86
C ASN A 310 10.15 -17.06 28.00
N SER A 311 10.55 -16.66 29.22
CA SER A 311 10.74 -17.65 30.31
C SER A 311 9.45 -18.04 31.05
N ASN A 312 8.48 -17.11 31.16
CA ASN A 312 7.18 -17.37 31.80
C ASN A 312 6.07 -16.58 31.08
N LEU A 313 5.18 -17.29 30.39
CA LEU A 313 4.08 -16.71 29.58
C LEU A 313 3.20 -15.73 30.39
N ILE A 314 2.82 -16.11 31.62
CA ILE A 314 1.97 -15.28 32.48
C ILE A 314 2.69 -14.01 32.94
N LEU A 315 3.97 -14.12 33.32
CA LEU A 315 4.75 -12.98 33.81
C LEU A 315 5.11 -12.02 32.67
N GLY A 316 5.37 -12.54 31.47
CA GLY A 316 5.58 -11.74 30.27
C GLY A 316 4.32 -10.94 29.88
N ILE A 317 3.16 -11.59 29.86
CA ILE A 317 1.88 -10.92 29.59
C ILE A 317 1.58 -9.86 30.66
N LEU A 318 1.72 -10.20 31.93
CA LEU A 318 1.45 -9.27 33.03
C LEU A 318 2.41 -8.06 33.00
N GLY A 319 3.69 -8.30 32.71
CA GLY A 319 4.68 -7.26 32.51
C GLY A 319 4.32 -6.32 31.35
N LYS A 320 3.93 -6.87 30.19
CA LYS A 320 3.46 -6.09 29.04
C LYS A 320 2.21 -5.27 29.37
N VAL A 321 1.25 -5.85 30.09
CA VAL A 321 0.03 -5.16 30.51
C VAL A 321 0.36 -3.98 31.41
N ILE A 322 1.09 -4.20 32.51
CA ILE A 322 1.48 -3.13 33.45
C ILE A 322 2.25 -2.03 32.71
N PHE A 323 3.21 -2.42 31.88
CA PHE A 323 4.03 -1.47 31.13
C PHE A 323 3.19 -0.62 30.17
N CYS A 324 2.33 -1.22 29.36
CA CYS A 324 1.49 -0.50 28.40
C CYS A 324 0.45 0.40 29.10
N SER A 325 -0.07 -0.01 30.27
CA SER A 325 -0.98 0.80 31.09
C SER A 325 -0.32 2.07 31.63
N ILE A 326 0.99 2.08 31.85
CA ILE A 326 1.74 3.29 32.26
C ILE A 326 2.12 4.11 31.03
N LEU A 327 2.52 3.44 29.95
CA LEU A 327 3.00 4.07 28.71
C LEU A 327 1.98 5.02 28.10
N GLY A 328 0.69 4.66 28.13
CA GLY A 328 -0.40 5.48 27.60
C GLY A 328 -0.50 6.85 28.29
N PRO A 329 -0.72 6.89 29.61
CA PRO A 329 -0.68 8.12 30.41
C PRO A 329 0.61 8.93 30.23
N THR A 330 1.78 8.28 30.13
CA THR A 330 3.04 8.98 29.88
C THR A 330 3.05 9.63 28.49
N CYS A 331 2.56 8.93 27.45
CA CYS A 331 2.44 9.49 26.10
C CYS A 331 1.50 10.68 26.07
N LEU A 332 0.38 10.59 26.78
CA LEU A 332 -0.56 11.70 26.94
C LEU A 332 0.11 12.88 27.65
N PHE A 333 0.91 12.64 28.70
CA PHE A 333 1.64 13.71 29.38
C PHE A 333 2.59 14.43 28.42
N VAL A 334 3.39 13.68 27.65
CA VAL A 334 4.26 14.25 26.60
C VAL A 334 3.43 15.04 25.59
N HIS A 335 2.28 14.53 25.17
CA HIS A 335 1.37 15.21 24.26
C HIS A 335 0.87 16.55 24.82
N CYS A 336 0.46 16.60 26.09
CA CYS A 336 0.02 17.84 26.74
C CYS A 336 1.11 18.90 26.79
N GLN A 337 2.38 18.50 27.00
CA GLN A 337 3.49 19.45 27.09
C GLN A 337 3.87 20.03 25.73
N LEU A 338 3.85 19.20 24.68
CA LEU A 338 4.25 19.61 23.34
C LEU A 338 3.12 20.30 22.57
N PHE A 339 1.91 19.79 22.73
CA PHE A 339 0.72 20.21 21.99
C PHE A 339 -0.40 20.46 23.00
N PRO A 340 -0.30 21.55 23.78
CA PRO A 340 -1.38 21.93 24.68
C PRO A 340 -2.66 22.14 23.86
N PRO A 341 -3.85 21.96 24.46
CA PRO A 341 -5.13 22.05 23.74
C PRO A 341 -5.41 23.39 23.07
N SER A 342 -4.73 24.45 23.50
CA SER A 342 -4.79 25.79 22.90
C SER A 342 -3.89 25.97 21.68
N SER A 343 -3.03 24.99 21.37
CA SER A 343 -2.12 25.05 20.22
C SER A 343 -2.86 24.81 18.91
N SER A 344 -2.60 25.64 17.91
CA SER A 344 -3.02 25.45 16.52
C SER A 344 -2.06 24.56 15.71
N THR A 345 -1.03 24.03 16.37
CA THR A 345 -0.01 23.19 15.75
C THR A 345 -0.50 21.74 15.71
N PRO A 346 -0.58 21.11 14.53
CA PRO A 346 -1.00 19.73 14.42
C PRO A 346 0.05 18.83 15.09
N PRO A 347 -0.35 17.95 16.02
CA PRO A 347 0.59 17.17 16.82
C PRO A 347 1.30 16.05 16.05
N LEU A 348 0.77 15.67 14.87
CA LEU A 348 1.19 14.50 14.10
C LEU A 348 1.38 13.28 15.04
N LEU A 349 2.52 12.59 14.92
CA LEU A 349 2.91 11.46 15.75
C LEU A 349 4.12 11.78 16.65
N TRP A 350 4.37 13.07 16.95
CA TRP A 350 5.55 13.50 17.71
C TRP A 350 5.58 12.98 19.14
N SER A 351 4.44 12.92 19.83
CA SER A 351 4.37 12.48 21.23
C SER A 351 4.73 11.01 21.36
N PHE A 352 4.23 10.19 20.43
CA PHE A 352 4.61 8.80 20.26
C PHE A 352 6.12 8.67 20.00
N ASN A 353 6.62 9.35 18.97
CA ASN A 353 8.01 9.24 18.53
C ASN A 353 8.99 9.58 19.65
N LEU A 354 8.76 10.68 20.36
CA LEU A 354 9.65 11.12 21.44
C LEU A 354 9.64 10.16 22.63
N LEU A 355 8.45 9.72 23.07
CA LEU A 355 8.35 8.77 24.17
C LEU A 355 9.05 7.46 23.84
N VAL A 356 8.72 6.86 22.70
CA VAL A 356 9.25 5.54 22.32
C VAL A 356 10.74 5.64 22.01
N ALA A 357 11.22 6.69 21.35
CA ALA A 357 12.65 6.91 21.12
C ALA A 357 13.44 6.95 22.43
N VAL A 358 12.99 7.72 23.42
CA VAL A 358 13.66 7.83 24.72
C VAL A 358 13.65 6.48 25.45
N MET A 359 12.52 5.77 25.44
CA MET A 359 12.41 4.46 26.09
C MET A 359 13.31 3.41 25.42
N LEU A 360 13.35 3.37 24.09
CA LEU A 360 14.20 2.43 23.34
C LEU A 360 15.68 2.76 23.45
N LEU A 361 16.07 4.03 23.49
CA LEU A 361 17.46 4.41 23.77
C LEU A 361 17.85 3.99 25.18
N GLY A 362 17.01 4.26 26.18
CA GLY A 362 17.26 3.87 27.56
C GLY A 362 17.38 2.35 27.74
N LEU A 363 16.48 1.58 27.10
CA LEU A 363 16.49 0.13 27.13
C LEU A 363 17.66 -0.45 26.31
N GLY A 364 17.87 0.03 25.08
CA GLY A 364 18.92 -0.47 24.18
C GLY A 364 20.34 -0.23 24.70
N LEU A 365 20.58 0.91 25.34
CA LEU A 365 21.88 1.20 25.95
C LEU A 365 22.14 0.35 27.20
N ARG A 366 21.09 -0.06 27.93
CA ARG A 366 21.23 -0.79 29.19
C ARG A 366 21.11 -2.31 29.05
N TYR A 367 20.26 -2.75 28.13
CA TYR A 367 19.82 -4.14 27.89
C TYR A 367 19.60 -4.37 26.38
N PRO A 368 20.66 -4.36 25.55
CA PRO A 368 20.51 -4.49 24.09
C PRO A 368 19.78 -5.78 23.66
N GLU A 369 19.88 -6.85 24.46
CA GLU A 369 19.21 -8.14 24.24
C GLU A 369 17.67 -8.06 24.29
N ILE A 370 17.11 -7.01 24.88
CA ILE A 370 15.65 -6.84 24.97
C ILE A 370 15.04 -6.31 23.67
N LEU A 371 15.86 -5.72 22.79
CA LEU A 371 15.38 -5.14 21.55
C LEU A 371 15.26 -6.22 20.47
N THR A 372 14.13 -6.26 19.79
CA THR A 372 13.86 -7.21 18.70
C THR A 372 13.79 -6.48 17.36
N PRO A 373 14.49 -6.97 16.31
CA PRO A 373 14.37 -6.38 14.98
C PRO A 373 12.94 -6.56 14.45
N LEU A 374 12.39 -5.52 13.84
CA LEU A 374 11.00 -5.53 13.34
C LEU A 374 10.77 -6.58 12.23
N ALA A 375 11.84 -6.93 11.49
CA ALA A 375 11.83 -7.88 10.39
C ALA A 375 11.69 -9.36 10.81
N SER A 376 11.91 -9.72 12.09
CA SER A 376 11.99 -11.13 12.52
C SER A 376 10.66 -11.73 12.96
N SER A 377 9.53 -11.08 12.69
CA SER A 377 8.20 -11.48 13.19
C SER A 377 7.35 -12.29 12.21
N THR A 378 7.89 -12.67 11.05
CA THR A 378 7.19 -13.51 10.08
C THR A 378 7.12 -14.95 10.61
N SER A 379 5.95 -15.33 11.08
CA SER A 379 5.59 -16.66 11.55
C SER A 379 5.54 -17.67 10.39
N GLY A 380 6.36 -18.72 10.45
CA GLY A 380 6.23 -19.94 9.64
C GLY A 380 7.53 -20.32 8.92
N ASP A 381 8.21 -21.36 9.42
CA ASP A 381 9.42 -21.94 8.82
C ASP A 381 9.23 -22.50 7.38
N ASP A 382 8.00 -22.50 6.85
CA ASP A 382 7.66 -23.04 5.52
C ASP A 382 7.68 -21.99 4.38
N ASP A 383 7.76 -20.68 4.69
CA ASP A 383 7.66 -19.59 3.69
C ASP A 383 9.00 -18.96 3.25
N ALA A 384 10.13 -19.49 3.76
CA ALA A 384 11.47 -18.91 3.55
C ALA A 384 11.88 -18.82 2.06
N GLU A 385 11.44 -19.75 1.22
CA GLU A 385 11.76 -19.78 -0.22
C GLU A 385 11.04 -18.66 -1.01
N TYR A 386 9.88 -18.19 -0.55
CA TYR A 386 9.14 -17.09 -1.17
C TYR A 386 9.63 -15.70 -0.75
N LEU A 387 10.38 -15.60 0.37
CA LEU A 387 10.91 -14.34 0.88
C LEU A 387 12.16 -13.87 0.12
N GLU A 388 12.86 -14.75 -0.59
CA GLU A 388 14.06 -14.38 -1.36
C GLU A 388 13.72 -13.55 -2.60
N SER A 389 12.55 -13.78 -3.20
CA SER A 389 12.09 -13.04 -4.39
C SER A 389 11.36 -11.76 -4.00
N PHE A 390 11.75 -10.62 -4.59
CA PHE A 390 11.05 -9.37 -4.40
C PHE A 390 9.57 -9.48 -4.83
N SER A 391 8.65 -9.18 -3.91
CA SER A 391 7.22 -9.16 -4.14
C SER A 391 6.67 -7.79 -3.81
N ILE A 392 6.35 -7.01 -4.84
CA ILE A 392 5.75 -5.68 -4.67
C ILE A 392 4.43 -5.77 -3.89
N PHE A 393 3.63 -6.81 -4.11
CA PHE A 393 2.37 -6.99 -3.40
C PHE A 393 2.58 -7.19 -1.89
N SER A 394 3.51 -8.08 -1.51
CA SER A 394 3.84 -8.32 -0.11
C SER A 394 4.43 -7.06 0.53
N SER A 395 5.41 -6.45 -0.13
CA SER A 395 6.11 -5.25 0.35
C SER A 395 5.15 -4.08 0.56
N THR A 396 4.24 -3.82 -0.37
CA THR A 396 3.20 -2.78 -0.27
C THR A 396 2.28 -3.04 0.92
N LEU A 397 1.71 -4.25 1.05
CA LEU A 397 0.74 -4.55 2.11
C LEU A 397 1.38 -4.64 3.49
N CYS A 398 2.57 -5.25 3.61
CA CYS A 398 3.36 -5.24 4.84
C CYS A 398 3.80 -3.82 5.21
N GLY A 399 4.10 -2.96 4.23
CA GLY A 399 4.44 -1.56 4.47
C GLY A 399 3.28 -0.78 5.06
N ILE A 400 2.05 -1.04 4.61
CA ILE A 400 0.83 -0.44 5.16
C ILE A 400 0.57 -0.94 6.58
N SER A 401 0.68 -2.24 6.84
CA SER A 401 0.54 -2.76 8.20
C SER A 401 1.66 -2.29 9.14
N GLY A 402 2.86 -2.07 8.59
CA GLY A 402 4.05 -1.60 9.30
C GLY A 402 3.87 -0.25 9.99
N ILE A 403 2.90 0.56 9.53
CA ILE A 403 2.47 1.81 10.20
C ILE A 403 2.07 1.55 11.66
N PHE A 404 1.53 0.35 11.95
CA PHE A 404 1.12 -0.09 13.27
C PHE A 404 2.11 -1.07 13.92
N ALA A 405 3.36 -1.09 13.46
CA ALA A 405 4.42 -2.00 13.93
C ALA A 405 4.10 -3.51 13.76
N ILE A 406 3.29 -3.86 12.76
CA ILE A 406 2.96 -5.25 12.40
C ILE A 406 3.32 -5.46 10.93
N SER A 407 4.15 -6.46 10.60
CA SER A 407 4.47 -6.82 9.21
C SER A 407 3.63 -8.02 8.78
N ASN A 408 2.40 -7.78 8.33
CA ASN A 408 1.48 -8.85 7.91
C ASN A 408 0.59 -8.40 6.76
N VAL A 409 0.60 -9.17 5.66
CA VAL A 409 -0.16 -8.90 4.44
C VAL A 409 -1.66 -8.79 4.71
N TRP A 410 -2.23 -9.69 5.52
CA TRP A 410 -3.67 -9.67 5.84
C TRP A 410 -4.04 -8.46 6.68
N SER A 411 -3.23 -8.09 7.66
CA SER A 411 -3.42 -6.82 8.38
C SER A 411 -3.42 -5.64 7.40
N GLY A 412 -2.51 -5.61 6.43
CA GLY A 412 -2.48 -4.59 5.37
C GLY A 412 -3.78 -4.54 4.56
N VAL A 413 -4.34 -5.68 4.18
CA VAL A 413 -5.63 -5.77 3.46
C VAL A 413 -6.77 -5.21 4.29
N PHE A 414 -6.86 -5.56 5.57
CA PHE A 414 -7.89 -5.04 6.47
C PHE A 414 -7.75 -3.54 6.70
N ILE A 415 -6.52 -3.05 6.87
CA ILE A 415 -6.24 -1.61 7.00
C ILE A 415 -6.69 -0.88 5.74
N LEU A 416 -6.32 -1.36 4.55
CA LEU A 416 -6.78 -0.78 3.28
C LEU A 416 -8.29 -0.79 3.16
N PHE A 417 -8.95 -1.90 3.52
CA PHE A 417 -10.40 -1.97 3.50
C PHE A 417 -11.02 -0.93 4.45
N GLY A 418 -10.51 -0.81 5.69
CA GLY A 418 -10.95 0.20 6.64
C GLY A 418 -10.76 1.62 6.11
N VAL A 419 -9.59 1.94 5.54
CA VAL A 419 -9.31 3.25 4.92
C VAL A 419 -10.23 3.52 3.73
N SER A 420 -10.54 2.51 2.91
CA SER A 420 -11.40 2.65 1.73
C SER A 420 -12.83 3.10 2.06
N LEU A 421 -13.31 2.75 3.27
CA LEU A 421 -14.60 3.22 3.77
C LEU A 421 -14.54 4.69 4.20
N CYS A 422 -13.37 5.17 4.62
CA CYS A 422 -13.17 6.55 5.02
C CYS A 422 -12.95 7.45 3.79
N SER A 423 -11.96 7.11 2.96
CA SER A 423 -11.57 7.83 1.75
C SER A 423 -10.93 6.87 0.75
N ARG A 424 -11.40 6.89 -0.50
CA ARG A 424 -10.83 6.13 -1.61
C ARG A 424 -9.52 6.75 -2.06
N LEU A 425 -9.40 8.07 -1.96
CA LEU A 425 -8.17 8.79 -2.26
C LEU A 425 -7.07 8.41 -1.27
N PHE A 426 -7.36 8.31 0.03
CA PHE A 426 -6.38 7.80 1.01
C PHE A 426 -5.89 6.38 0.68
N LEU A 427 -6.81 5.49 0.29
CA LEU A 427 -6.42 4.16 -0.18
C LEU A 427 -5.45 4.23 -1.37
N ALA A 428 -5.73 5.09 -2.36
CA ALA A 428 -4.84 5.27 -3.50
C ALA A 428 -3.47 5.83 -3.10
N TYR A 429 -3.43 6.85 -2.23
CA TYR A 429 -2.17 7.41 -1.73
C TYR A 429 -1.34 6.39 -0.95
N LEU A 430 -1.96 5.58 -0.09
CA LEU A 430 -1.27 4.49 0.62
C LEU A 430 -0.64 3.50 -0.34
N LEU A 431 -1.41 2.99 -1.30
CA LEU A 431 -0.94 2.00 -2.28
C LEU A 431 0.18 2.54 -3.17
N LEU A 432 0.01 3.76 -3.69
CA LEU A 432 1.00 4.36 -4.59
C LEU A 432 2.30 4.66 -3.85
N ALA A 433 2.24 5.33 -2.70
CA ALA A 433 3.42 5.70 -1.93
C ALA A 433 4.23 4.46 -1.52
N THR A 434 3.57 3.47 -0.93
CA THR A 434 4.24 2.23 -0.47
C THR A 434 4.79 1.42 -1.64
N SER A 435 4.08 1.32 -2.76
CA SER A 435 4.58 0.58 -3.93
C SER A 435 5.80 1.26 -4.56
N ILE A 436 5.77 2.60 -4.70
CA ILE A 436 6.88 3.38 -5.25
C ILE A 436 8.12 3.27 -4.37
N THR A 437 7.97 3.44 -3.04
CA THR A 437 9.13 3.37 -2.15
C THR A 437 9.67 1.97 -1.98
N SER A 438 8.82 0.95 -2.05
CA SER A 438 9.25 -0.45 -2.07
C SER A 438 10.10 -0.77 -3.31
N LEU A 439 9.67 -0.30 -4.48
CA LEU A 439 10.45 -0.40 -5.72
C LEU A 439 11.77 0.36 -5.64
N LEU A 440 11.73 1.58 -5.09
CA LEU A 440 12.93 2.40 -4.93
C LEU A 440 13.92 1.74 -3.96
N ALA A 441 13.45 1.20 -2.84
CA ALA A 441 14.30 0.53 -1.87
C ALA A 441 14.95 -0.74 -2.45
N ALA A 442 14.19 -1.53 -3.22
CA ALA A 442 14.73 -2.66 -3.97
C ALA A 442 15.78 -2.21 -5.00
N ALA A 443 15.53 -1.11 -5.73
CA ALA A 443 16.45 -0.57 -6.72
C ALA A 443 17.76 -0.02 -6.10
N VAL A 444 17.68 0.52 -4.88
CA VAL A 444 18.85 1.01 -4.11
C VAL A 444 19.64 -0.15 -3.48
N GLY A 445 19.14 -1.39 -3.59
CA GLY A 445 19.84 -2.58 -3.08
C GLY A 445 19.53 -2.92 -1.63
N MET A 446 18.40 -2.46 -1.09
CA MET A 446 17.92 -2.94 0.20
C MET A 446 17.58 -4.44 0.08
N GLU A 447 17.96 -5.22 1.10
CA GLU A 447 17.75 -6.67 1.12
C GLU A 447 16.26 -7.02 0.89
N THR A 448 16.00 -7.99 0.01
CA THR A 448 14.64 -8.34 -0.43
C THR A 448 13.73 -8.73 0.73
N VAL A 449 14.28 -9.40 1.75
CA VAL A 449 13.56 -9.74 2.98
C VAL A 449 13.06 -8.48 3.71
N ASN A 450 13.92 -7.48 3.87
CA ASN A 450 13.56 -6.20 4.51
C ASN A 450 12.58 -5.39 3.65
N VAL A 451 12.72 -5.46 2.33
CA VAL A 451 11.76 -4.83 1.41
C VAL A 451 10.40 -5.52 1.54
N ASN A 452 10.34 -6.85 1.46
CA ASN A 452 9.12 -7.65 1.52
C ASN A 452 8.41 -7.55 2.89
N ALA A 453 9.16 -7.33 3.97
CA ALA A 453 8.65 -6.99 5.30
C ALA A 453 8.10 -5.56 5.41
N GLY A 454 8.16 -4.76 4.34
CA GLY A 454 7.51 -3.45 4.27
C GLY A 454 8.24 -2.32 4.99
N LEU A 455 9.51 -2.51 5.37
CA LEU A 455 10.26 -1.52 6.17
C LEU A 455 10.38 -0.15 5.49
N ALA A 456 10.49 -0.09 4.16
CA ALA A 456 10.62 1.16 3.41
C ALA A 456 9.30 1.84 3.04
N GLY A 457 8.15 1.20 3.30
CA GLY A 457 6.84 1.65 2.83
C GLY A 457 6.11 2.57 3.81
N SER A 458 6.20 2.28 5.11
CA SER A 458 5.26 2.78 6.12
C SER A 458 5.29 4.30 6.29
N GLN A 459 6.47 4.91 6.40
CA GLN A 459 6.60 6.37 6.61
C GLN A 459 6.20 7.18 5.38
N ALA A 460 6.52 6.67 4.18
CA ALA A 460 6.10 7.28 2.93
C ALA A 460 4.57 7.25 2.78
N ALA A 461 3.92 6.15 3.18
CA ALA A 461 2.47 6.03 3.20
C ALA A 461 1.83 7.09 4.11
N LEU A 462 2.33 7.24 5.34
CA LEU A 462 1.88 8.27 6.30
C LEU A 462 2.06 9.68 5.74
N THR A 463 3.20 9.94 5.08
CA THR A 463 3.51 11.22 4.45
C THR A 463 2.46 11.55 3.37
N ALA A 464 2.20 10.61 2.46
CA ALA A 464 1.26 10.83 1.36
C ALA A 464 -0.17 11.08 1.85
N VAL A 465 -0.66 10.27 2.80
CA VAL A 465 -2.00 10.46 3.39
C VAL A 465 -2.09 11.78 4.14
N THR A 466 -1.05 12.15 4.89
CA THR A 466 -1.06 13.40 5.67
C THR A 466 -1.02 14.62 4.77
N CYS A 467 -0.25 14.59 3.66
CA CYS A 467 -0.32 15.62 2.62
C CYS A 467 -1.74 15.77 2.07
N ALA A 468 -2.37 14.64 1.71
CA ALA A 468 -3.74 14.66 1.18
C ALA A 468 -4.78 15.16 2.20
N TYR A 469 -4.54 14.96 3.49
CA TYR A 469 -5.46 15.37 4.55
C TYR A 469 -5.40 16.88 4.84
N TYR A 470 -4.20 17.46 4.91
CA TYR A 470 -3.99 18.85 5.34
C TYR A 470 -3.98 19.88 4.20
N PHE A 471 -3.82 19.46 2.95
CA PHE A 471 -3.70 20.36 1.80
C PHE A 471 -4.76 20.07 0.75
N GLU A 472 -5.19 21.13 0.06
CA GLU A 472 -6.12 21.00 -1.05
C GLU A 472 -5.48 20.26 -2.24
N PRO A 473 -6.23 19.37 -2.92
CA PRO A 473 -5.73 18.70 -4.10
C PRO A 473 -5.34 19.70 -5.21
N SER A 474 -4.05 19.81 -5.51
CA SER A 474 -3.54 20.69 -6.58
C SER A 474 -2.35 20.06 -7.31
N LYS A 475 -2.02 20.56 -8.50
CA LYS A 475 -0.80 20.15 -9.24
C LYS A 475 0.47 20.43 -8.41
N HIS A 476 0.48 21.51 -7.63
CA HIS A 476 1.57 21.86 -6.72
C HIS A 476 1.69 20.87 -5.57
N LEU A 477 0.57 20.39 -5.02
CA LEU A 477 0.57 19.34 -3.99
C LEU A 477 1.20 18.04 -4.52
N LEU A 478 0.98 17.67 -5.78
CA LEU A 478 1.64 16.50 -6.36
C LEU A 478 3.16 16.67 -6.39
N LEU A 479 3.65 17.83 -6.83
CA LEU A 479 5.08 18.12 -6.87
C LEU A 479 5.72 18.15 -5.47
N VAL A 480 5.20 19.01 -4.59
CA VAL A 480 5.72 19.20 -3.23
C VAL A 480 5.50 17.94 -2.39
N GLY A 481 4.37 17.27 -2.52
CA GLY A 481 4.09 16.00 -1.86
C GLY A 481 5.06 14.90 -2.27
N THR A 482 5.41 14.82 -3.56
CA THR A 482 6.41 13.86 -4.06
C THR A 482 7.80 14.18 -3.52
N LEU A 483 8.21 15.46 -3.53
CA LEU A 483 9.48 15.89 -2.94
C LEU A 483 9.55 15.58 -1.44
N THR A 484 8.44 15.82 -0.72
CA THR A 484 8.32 15.52 0.71
C THR A 484 8.41 14.02 0.98
N LEU A 485 7.80 13.20 0.12
CA LEU A 485 7.90 11.74 0.21
C LEU A 485 9.35 11.25 0.03
N ILE A 486 10.07 11.77 -0.98
CA ILE A 486 11.49 11.48 -1.18
C ILE A 486 12.30 11.91 0.05
N TRP A 487 12.02 13.09 0.58
CA TRP A 487 12.67 13.62 1.78
C TRP A 487 12.39 12.75 3.02
N THR A 488 11.16 12.27 3.20
CA THR A 488 10.79 11.30 4.24
C THR A 488 11.68 10.06 4.17
N CYS A 489 11.88 9.46 2.99
CA CYS A 489 12.72 8.27 2.83
C CYS A 489 14.18 8.54 3.19
N ILE A 490 14.72 9.71 2.83
CA ILE A 490 16.08 10.13 3.20
C ILE A 490 16.20 10.27 4.71
N LEU A 491 15.25 10.96 5.35
CA LEU A 491 15.22 11.13 6.80
C LEU A 491 15.04 9.82 7.54
N GLU A 492 14.21 8.91 7.01
CA GLU A 492 14.05 7.55 7.53
C GLU A 492 15.40 6.80 7.55
N ALA A 493 16.14 6.79 6.44
CA ALA A 493 17.45 6.16 6.36
C ALA A 493 18.48 6.82 7.31
N ALA A 494 18.43 8.15 7.44
CA ALA A 494 19.30 8.89 8.35
C ALA A 494 19.02 8.52 9.82
N VAL A 495 17.74 8.51 10.23
CA VAL A 495 17.32 8.12 11.59
C VAL A 495 17.67 6.67 11.86
N ALA A 496 17.42 5.75 10.92
CA ALA A 496 17.80 4.34 11.02
C ALA A 496 19.30 4.19 11.34
N THR A 497 20.13 4.94 10.62
CA THR A 497 21.59 4.92 10.80
C THR A 497 22.00 5.42 12.18
N VAL A 498 21.38 6.50 12.66
CA VAL A 498 21.65 7.04 14.01
C VAL A 498 21.28 6.02 15.08
N PHE A 499 20.09 5.44 15.03
CA PHE A 499 19.68 4.41 15.99
C PHE A 499 20.55 3.18 15.92
N TYR A 500 20.90 2.70 14.72
CA TYR A 500 21.80 1.57 14.56
C TYR A 500 23.15 1.79 15.25
N ARG A 501 23.72 3.00 15.14
CA ARG A 501 24.98 3.35 15.82
C ARG A 501 24.84 3.40 17.35
N LEU A 502 23.67 3.74 17.88
CA LEU A 502 23.46 3.91 19.32
C LEU A 502 23.00 2.63 20.02
N THR A 503 22.12 1.85 19.39
CA THR A 503 21.46 0.68 19.99
C THR A 503 21.83 -0.65 19.34
N GLY A 504 22.57 -0.61 18.22
CA GLY A 504 22.85 -1.80 17.40
C GLY A 504 21.68 -2.24 16.52
N GLN A 505 20.55 -1.51 16.53
CA GLN A 505 19.37 -1.83 15.74
C GLN A 505 18.85 -0.62 14.96
N ALA A 506 18.48 -0.85 13.69
CA ALA A 506 17.93 0.18 12.81
C ALA A 506 16.45 0.43 13.13
N ILE A 507 16.20 1.32 14.10
CA ILE A 507 14.86 1.71 14.53
C ILE A 507 14.55 3.11 14.00
N THR A 508 13.45 3.26 13.28
CA THR A 508 13.08 4.53 12.63
C THR A 508 11.85 5.20 13.25
N LEU A 509 10.96 4.39 13.84
CA LEU A 509 9.62 4.83 14.27
C LEU A 509 8.90 5.55 13.11
N THR A 510 8.28 6.70 13.36
CA THR A 510 7.74 7.56 12.30
C THR A 510 8.39 8.96 12.33
N ILE A 511 9.64 9.02 12.78
CA ILE A 511 10.39 10.28 12.95
C ILE A 511 10.63 10.95 11.60
N GLY A 512 11.02 10.19 10.57
CA GLY A 512 11.27 10.73 9.22
C GLY A 512 10.02 11.38 8.64
N PHE A 513 8.87 10.71 8.77
CA PHE A 513 7.55 11.26 8.42
C PHE A 513 7.28 12.58 9.14
N CYS A 514 7.44 12.61 10.47
CA CYS A 514 7.16 13.83 11.23
C CYS A 514 8.11 14.97 10.87
N MET A 515 9.40 14.69 10.70
CA MET A 515 10.41 15.68 10.31
C MET A 515 10.16 16.25 8.90
N ALA A 516 9.64 15.45 7.97
CA ALA A 516 9.36 15.91 6.61
C ALA A 516 8.09 16.77 6.53
N ILE A 517 7.01 16.36 7.21
CA ILE A 517 5.71 17.04 7.13
C ILE A 517 5.63 18.27 8.03
N PHE A 518 6.27 18.23 9.20
CA PHE A 518 6.11 19.29 10.21
C PHE A 518 6.45 20.70 9.71
N PRO A 519 7.54 20.93 8.94
CA PRO A 519 7.81 22.25 8.34
C PRO A 519 6.66 22.76 7.46
N LEU A 520 6.07 21.88 6.64
CA LEU A 520 4.94 22.24 5.78
C LEU A 520 3.68 22.63 6.56
N LEU A 521 3.55 22.15 7.80
CA LEU A 521 2.41 22.48 8.65
C LEU A 521 2.63 23.71 9.54
N LEU A 522 3.86 24.22 9.65
CA LEU A 522 4.17 25.40 10.46
C LEU A 522 4.05 26.72 9.66
N GLU A 523 4.51 26.74 8.41
CA GLU A 523 4.60 27.98 7.62
C GLU A 523 3.30 28.26 6.84
N ARG A 524 2.38 29.07 7.39
CA ARG A 524 1.14 29.44 6.68
C ARG A 524 1.35 30.40 5.52
N ALA A 525 2.13 31.46 5.71
CA ALA A 525 2.16 32.60 4.77
C ALA A 525 2.99 32.34 3.50
N ASP A 526 4.07 31.55 3.60
CA ASP A 526 4.99 31.35 2.48
C ASP A 526 4.56 30.18 1.56
N ILE A 527 3.86 29.19 2.10
CA ILE A 527 3.41 28.00 1.35
C ILE A 527 2.26 28.33 0.39
N GLU A 528 1.41 29.29 0.75
CA GLU A 528 0.36 29.81 -0.14
C GLU A 528 0.96 30.45 -1.40
N ASN A 529 2.14 31.10 -1.29
CA ASN A 529 2.85 31.65 -2.45
C ASN A 529 3.37 30.57 -3.41
N PHE A 530 3.53 29.33 -2.95
CA PHE A 530 3.89 28.16 -3.76
C PHE A 530 2.67 27.41 -4.33
N GLY A 531 1.46 27.95 -4.16
CA GLY A 531 0.23 27.33 -4.66
C GLY A 531 -0.23 26.10 -3.86
N LEU A 532 0.25 25.94 -2.62
CA LEU A 532 -0.30 24.98 -1.66
C LEU A 532 -1.21 25.71 -0.66
N HIS A 533 -2.50 25.43 -0.76
CA HIS A 533 -3.47 25.91 0.22
C HIS A 533 -3.62 24.89 1.35
N ARG A 534 -3.32 25.33 2.58
CA ARG A 534 -3.49 24.51 3.78
C ARG A 534 -4.91 24.69 4.31
N ILE A 535 -5.54 23.55 4.63
CA ILE A 535 -6.90 23.52 5.15
C ILE A 535 -6.88 23.82 6.67
N PRO A 536 -7.67 24.79 7.17
CA PRO A 536 -7.85 25.04 8.59
C PRO A 536 -8.30 23.80 9.35
N GLU A 537 -7.92 23.65 10.63
CA GLU A 537 -8.20 22.40 11.37
C GLU A 537 -9.70 22.18 11.60
N GLU A 538 -10.47 23.26 11.74
CA GLU A 538 -11.92 23.25 11.83
C GLU A 538 -12.63 22.71 10.57
N ASP A 539 -12.01 22.88 9.39
CA ASP A 539 -12.56 22.50 8.10
C ASP A 539 -12.03 21.15 7.59
N LEU A 540 -11.17 20.47 8.37
CA LEU A 540 -10.59 19.20 7.98
C LEU A 540 -11.65 18.11 7.79
N SER A 541 -11.58 17.52 6.60
CA SER A 541 -12.41 16.45 6.08
C SER A 541 -11.57 15.56 5.15
N PHE A 542 -12.24 14.73 4.36
CA PHE A 542 -11.57 13.85 3.40
C PHE A 542 -11.29 14.57 2.08
N PRO A 543 -10.23 14.15 1.35
CA PRO A 543 -9.86 14.76 0.07
C PRO A 543 -11.00 14.84 -0.95
N GLU A 544 -11.95 13.90 -0.91
CA GLU A 544 -13.13 13.87 -1.76
C GLU A 544 -14.10 15.03 -1.53
N VAL A 545 -14.12 15.59 -0.31
CA VAL A 545 -15.05 16.66 0.08
C VAL A 545 -14.56 18.03 -0.40
N TYR A 546 -13.26 18.20 -0.58
CA TYR A 546 -12.66 19.47 -0.99
C TYR A 546 -12.88 19.79 -2.48
N ASN A 547 -13.81 19.08 -3.14
CA ASN A 547 -14.20 19.23 -4.54
C ASN A 547 -13.00 19.35 -5.48
N VAL A 548 -12.65 18.21 -6.04
CA VAL A 548 -11.86 18.15 -7.25
C VAL A 548 -12.83 18.18 -8.44
N PRO A 549 -13.20 19.35 -9.02
CA PRO A 549 -12.96 19.46 -10.43
C PRO A 549 -11.44 19.62 -10.53
N ILE A 550 -10.76 18.50 -10.80
CA ILE A 550 -9.71 18.59 -11.79
C ILE A 550 -10.52 19.00 -13.03
N LYS A 551 -10.77 20.31 -13.18
CA LYS A 551 -10.56 20.91 -14.48
C LYS A 551 -9.12 20.54 -14.75
N LEU A 552 -8.95 19.43 -15.46
CA LEU A 552 -8.00 19.49 -16.54
C LEU A 552 -8.52 20.71 -17.30
N ASP A 553 -7.99 21.90 -16.99
CA ASP A 553 -7.79 22.94 -17.99
C ASP A 553 -6.81 22.31 -18.99
N MET A 554 -7.30 21.27 -19.66
CA MET A 554 -7.12 21.09 -21.07
C MET A 554 -8.29 21.92 -21.55
N ASP A 555 -7.97 23.12 -22.01
CA ASP A 555 -8.90 23.90 -22.80
C ASP A 555 -9.53 22.94 -23.84
N GLU A 556 -10.80 23.13 -24.21
CA GLU A 556 -11.39 22.34 -25.31
C GLU A 556 -10.49 22.39 -26.56
N ASP A 557 -9.70 23.45 -26.70
CA ASP A 557 -8.65 23.66 -27.68
C ASP A 557 -7.48 22.64 -27.63
N ASP A 558 -7.17 22.04 -26.47
CA ASP A 558 -6.08 21.04 -26.32
C ASP A 558 -6.53 19.61 -26.69
N PHE A 559 -7.84 19.31 -26.68
CA PHE A 559 -8.36 18.06 -27.23
C PHE A 559 -8.49 18.12 -28.75
N ASP A 560 -8.80 19.32 -29.27
CA ASP A 560 -8.76 19.60 -30.71
C ASP A 560 -7.32 19.62 -31.23
N LEU A 561 -6.32 20.04 -30.45
CA LEU A 561 -4.90 19.96 -30.87
C LEU A 561 -4.38 18.52 -31.09
N VAL A 562 -5.00 17.51 -30.47
CA VAL A 562 -4.65 16.09 -30.68
C VAL A 562 -5.42 15.49 -31.87
N LEU A 563 -6.53 16.11 -32.28
CA LEU A 563 -7.33 15.71 -33.44
C LEU A 563 -6.98 16.51 -34.71
N ASP A 564 -6.51 17.75 -34.61
CA ASP A 564 -6.12 18.62 -35.72
C ASP A 564 -4.73 18.30 -36.28
N VAL A 565 -3.88 17.64 -35.50
CA VAL A 565 -2.64 17.03 -36.02
C VAL A 565 -2.94 15.86 -36.98
N VAL A 566 -4.22 15.44 -37.10
CA VAL A 566 -4.67 14.43 -38.06
C VAL A 566 -5.35 15.03 -39.30
N ASP A 567 -5.76 16.31 -39.32
CA ASP A 567 -6.54 16.87 -40.44
C ASP A 567 -6.01 18.15 -41.12
N GLU A 568 -4.95 18.81 -40.65
CA GLU A 568 -4.33 19.91 -41.43
C GLU A 568 -3.26 19.43 -42.42
N ASN A 569 -3.73 18.90 -43.55
CA ASN A 569 -3.13 19.14 -44.86
C ASN A 569 -4.27 19.33 -45.87
N GLY A 570 -4.86 20.52 -45.93
CA GLY A 570 -5.91 20.81 -46.90
C GLY A 570 -6.51 22.20 -46.82
N ASP A 571 -5.78 23.15 -47.41
CA ASP A 571 -6.29 24.32 -48.14
C ASP A 571 -6.87 25.54 -47.40
N GLU A 572 -6.31 26.68 -47.82
CA GLU A 572 -6.66 28.07 -47.54
C GLU A 572 -8.10 28.43 -47.97
N GLU A 573 -8.79 29.29 -47.21
CA GLU A 573 -9.21 30.63 -47.67
C GLU A 573 -10.05 31.35 -46.59
N GLY A 574 -9.83 32.67 -46.51
CA GLY A 574 -10.16 33.48 -45.35
C GLY A 574 -11.59 34.03 -45.27
N SER A 575 -11.91 34.62 -44.11
CA SER A 575 -12.80 35.78 -44.04
C SER A 575 -12.59 36.53 -42.72
N ASN A 576 -12.50 37.86 -42.84
CA ASN A 576 -12.50 38.84 -41.76
C ASN A 576 -13.77 38.75 -40.91
N PHE A 577 -13.70 38.96 -39.59
CA PHE A 577 -14.56 39.95 -38.92
C PHE A 577 -13.99 40.34 -37.53
N ALA A 578 -14.28 41.59 -37.18
CA ALA A 578 -13.65 42.41 -36.16
C ALA A 578 -14.28 42.31 -34.77
N THR A 579 -13.45 42.59 -33.75
CA THR A 579 -13.69 43.36 -32.50
C THR A 579 -15.10 43.39 -31.88
N GLU A 580 -15.22 43.00 -30.61
CA GLU A 580 -15.81 43.87 -29.57
C GLU A 580 -15.50 43.41 -28.13
N ASN A 581 -15.62 44.37 -27.22
CA ASN A 581 -15.12 44.43 -25.84
C ASN A 581 -16.07 43.85 -24.77
N THR A 582 -15.47 43.53 -23.60
CA THR A 582 -15.97 43.72 -22.20
C THR A 582 -17.12 42.82 -21.66
N PRO A 583 -17.35 42.75 -20.31
CA PRO A 583 -16.48 42.29 -19.22
C PRO A 583 -17.21 41.36 -18.19
N LEU A 584 -16.46 40.91 -17.17
CA LEU A 584 -16.87 40.50 -15.80
C LEU A 584 -18.35 40.66 -15.38
N LEU A 585 -18.95 39.61 -14.79
CA LEU A 585 -19.61 39.57 -13.46
C LEU A 585 -20.56 38.36 -13.32
N VAL A 586 -20.25 37.43 -12.39
CA VAL A 586 -20.92 37.15 -11.10
C VAL A 586 -20.21 35.97 -10.45
#